data_AF-A0ABD2EIV2-F1
#
_entry.id   AF-A0ABD2EIV2-F1
#
_cell.length_a   1.000
_cell.length_b   1.000
_cell.length_c   1.000
_cell.angle_alpha   90.00
_cell.angle_beta   90.00
_cell.angle_gamma   90.00
#
_symmetry.space_group_name_H-M   'P 1'
#
loop_
_entity.id
_entity.type
_entity.pdbx_description
1 polymer ?
#
loop_
_entity_poly.entity_id
_entity_poly.type
_entity_poly.pdbx_seq_one_letter_code
_entity_poly.pdbx_strand_id
1 'polypeptide(L)'
;MAEGEITTFTALTEKFNLPPGNYKKPKLLYCSNGGHFLRILPDGTVDGTRDRSDQHIQLQLSAESVGEVYIKSTQTGQYLAMDTDGLLYGS
;
A
#
# COMPACT_ATOMS: atom_id res chain seq x y z
N MET A 1 16.94 37.01 -31.96
CA MET A 1 15.85 36.30 -31.26
C MET A 1 16.07 34.83 -31.56
N ALA A 2 16.39 34.02 -30.56
CA ALA A 2 16.59 32.57 -30.73
C ALA A 2 15.32 31.88 -30.21
N GLU A 3 14.60 31.22 -31.10
CA GLU A 3 13.44 30.40 -30.74
C GLU A 3 13.97 29.12 -30.07
N GLY A 4 13.68 28.96 -28.77
CA GLY A 4 14.05 27.75 -28.03
C GLY A 4 13.12 26.61 -28.39
N GLU A 5 13.67 25.45 -28.75
CA GLU A 5 12.93 24.21 -28.92
C GLU A 5 12.20 23.85 -27.61
N ILE A 6 10.88 23.72 -27.68
CA ILE A 6 10.08 23.16 -26.59
C ILE A 6 10.28 21.64 -26.62
N THR A 7 11.10 21.12 -25.70
CA THR A 7 11.21 19.69 -25.48
C THR A 7 9.95 19.19 -24.79
N THR A 8 8.97 18.73 -25.58
CA THR A 8 7.78 18.06 -25.05
C THR A 8 8.20 16.71 -24.47
N PHE A 9 8.28 16.60 -23.14
CA PHE A 9 8.45 15.31 -22.49
C PHE A 9 7.26 14.43 -22.88
N THR A 10 7.52 13.32 -23.56
CA THR A 10 6.53 12.29 -23.80
C THR A 10 6.07 11.75 -22.46
N ALA A 11 4.81 12.02 -22.10
CA ALA A 11 4.16 11.36 -20.97
C ALA A 11 4.22 9.85 -21.25
N LEU A 12 5.10 9.14 -20.53
CA LEU A 12 5.12 7.69 -20.54
C LEU A 12 3.74 7.24 -20.09
N THR A 13 2.95 6.68 -21.02
CA THR A 13 1.72 5.99 -20.66
C THR A 13 2.14 4.78 -19.84
N GLU A 14 2.20 4.92 -18.52
CA GLU A 14 2.46 3.80 -17.62
C GLU A 14 1.37 2.76 -17.86
N LYS A 15 1.77 1.58 -18.33
CA LYS A 15 0.84 0.45 -18.48
C LYS A 15 0.53 -0.07 -17.08
N PHE A 16 -0.65 0.27 -16.57
CA PHE A 16 -1.16 -0.24 -15.29
C PHE A 16 -1.56 -1.71 -15.42
N ASN A 17 -0.58 -2.61 -15.31
CA ASN A 17 -0.83 -4.04 -15.20
C ASN A 17 -1.36 -4.35 -13.79
N LEU A 18 -2.68 -4.24 -13.60
CA LEU A 18 -3.32 -4.50 -12.32
C LEU A 18 -3.30 -6.01 -12.00
N PRO A 19 -2.97 -6.40 -10.76
CA PRO A 19 -2.91 -7.81 -10.40
C PRO A 19 -4.31 -8.45 -10.48
N PRO A 20 -4.42 -9.67 -11.02
CA PRO A 20 -5.68 -10.40 -11.03
C PRO A 20 -6.08 -10.78 -9.61
N GLY A 21 -7.14 -10.17 -9.08
CA GLY A 21 -7.66 -10.46 -7.76
C GLY A 21 -8.84 -9.58 -7.38
N ASN A 22 -9.64 -10.03 -6.42
CA ASN A 22 -10.67 -9.20 -5.81
C ASN A 22 -10.29 -8.83 -4.36
N TYR A 23 -11.08 -7.94 -3.78
CA TYR A 23 -10.92 -7.41 -2.43
C TYR A 23 -11.98 -7.94 -1.46
N LYS A 24 -12.65 -9.05 -1.77
CA LYS A 24 -13.78 -9.56 -0.94
C LYS A 24 -13.34 -10.20 0.38
N LYS A 25 -12.07 -10.60 0.50
CA LYS A 25 -11.52 -11.25 1.69
C LYS A 25 -10.27 -10.51 2.15
N PRO A 26 -9.98 -10.50 3.47
CA PRO A 26 -8.71 -10.02 3.99
C PRO A 26 -7.52 -10.77 3.37
N LYS A 27 -6.37 -10.11 3.35
CA LYS A 27 -5.11 -10.61 2.80
C LYS A 27 -3.98 -10.38 3.80
N LEU A 28 -2.95 -11.22 3.67
CA LEU A 28 -1.65 -10.99 4.28
C LEU A 28 -0.73 -10.41 3.20
N LEU A 29 -0.14 -9.24 3.45
CA LEU A 29 0.84 -8.64 2.55
C LEU A 29 2.23 -9.13 2.95
N TYR A 30 2.75 -10.12 2.21
CA TYR A 30 4.06 -10.73 2.47
C TYR A 30 5.16 -10.04 1.65
N CYS A 31 6.16 -9.52 2.34
CA CYS A 31 7.37 -8.96 1.76
C CYS A 31 8.44 -10.05 1.61
N SER A 32 8.72 -10.46 0.38
CA SER A 32 9.71 -11.49 0.05
C SER A 32 11.16 -11.07 0.34
N ASN A 33 11.44 -9.77 0.44
CA ASN A 33 12.79 -9.26 0.70
C ASN A 33 13.37 -9.76 2.03
N GLY A 34 12.53 -9.88 3.06
CA GLY A 34 12.95 -10.33 4.40
C GLY A 34 12.07 -11.42 5.02
N GLY A 35 11.01 -11.81 4.32
CA GLY A 35 10.05 -12.80 4.77
C GLY A 35 9.10 -12.32 5.88
N HIS A 36 8.66 -11.06 5.80
CA HIS A 36 7.78 -10.46 6.80
C HIS A 36 6.37 -10.24 6.24
N PHE A 37 5.37 -10.37 7.10
CA PHE A 37 4.01 -9.88 6.87
C PHE A 37 3.90 -8.45 7.38
N LEU A 38 3.31 -7.56 6.57
CA LEU A 38 2.98 -6.21 6.99
C LEU A 38 2.01 -6.25 8.17
N ARG A 39 2.30 -5.48 9.21
CA ARG A 39 1.53 -5.44 10.45
C ARG A 39 1.23 -4.00 10.84
N ILE A 40 -0.01 -3.76 11.29
CA ILE A 40 -0.46 -2.47 11.85
C ILE A 40 -0.91 -2.72 13.29
N LEU A 41 -0.12 -2.24 14.25
CA LEU A 41 -0.35 -2.44 15.67
C LEU A 41 -1.44 -1.50 16.22
N PRO A 42 -2.04 -1.82 17.38
CA PRO A 42 -3.09 -0.99 17.98
C PRO A 42 -2.65 0.43 18.36
N ASP A 43 -1.35 0.66 18.55
CA ASP A 43 -0.76 1.98 18.83
C ASP A 43 -0.51 2.81 17.56
N GLY A 44 -0.83 2.28 16.38
CA GLY A 44 -0.60 2.92 15.09
C GLY A 44 0.78 2.63 14.50
N THR A 45 1.65 1.90 15.19
CA THR A 45 2.96 1.50 14.65
C THR A 45 2.78 0.54 13.47
N VAL A 46 3.50 0.81 12.38
CA VAL A 46 3.54 -0.05 11.19
C VAL A 46 4.91 -0.70 11.08
N ASP A 47 4.94 -2.03 11.08
CA ASP A 47 6.16 -2.80 10.98
C ASP A 47 5.95 -4.12 10.20
N GLY A 48 6.93 -5.03 10.30
CA GLY A 48 6.84 -6.36 9.70
C GLY A 48 7.13 -7.46 10.71
N THR A 49 6.36 -8.54 10.69
CA THR A 49 6.59 -9.74 11.53
C THR A 49 6.73 -11.01 10.70
N ARG A 50 7.51 -11.97 11.18
CA ARG A 50 7.57 -13.32 10.57
C ARG A 50 6.52 -14.26 11.16
N ASP A 51 5.87 -13.86 12.25
CA ASP A 51 4.83 -14.65 12.89
C ASP A 51 3.54 -14.60 12.07
N ARG A 52 3.23 -15.72 11.41
CA ARG A 52 2.01 -15.89 10.61
C ARG A 52 0.74 -16.00 11.46
N SER A 53 0.87 -16.22 12.77
CA SER A 53 -0.26 -16.33 13.69
C SER A 53 -0.68 -15.00 14.32
N ASP A 54 0.09 -13.92 14.10
CA ASP A 54 -0.24 -12.59 14.59
C ASP A 54 -1.62 -12.16 14.08
N GLN A 55 -2.42 -11.52 14.94
CA GLN A 55 -3.77 -11.08 14.59
C GLN A 55 -3.77 -9.77 13.79
N HIS A 56 -2.70 -8.98 13.89
CA HIS A 56 -2.58 -7.64 13.32
C HIS A 56 -2.05 -7.61 11.87
N ILE A 57 -1.77 -8.78 11.28
CA ILE A 57 -1.34 -8.92 9.88
C ILE A 57 -2.49 -9.15 8.90
N GLN A 58 -3.71 -9.30 9.40
CA GLN A 58 -4.92 -9.46 8.58
C GLN A 58 -5.40 -8.09 8.08
N LEU A 59 -5.27 -7.87 6.77
CA LEU A 59 -5.55 -6.58 6.15
C LEU A 59 -6.69 -6.69 5.13
N GLN A 60 -7.75 -5.93 5.34
CA GLN A 60 -8.84 -5.76 4.40
C GLN A 60 -8.48 -4.68 3.39
N LEU A 61 -8.42 -5.05 2.12
CA LEU A 61 -8.25 -4.09 1.03
C LEU A 61 -9.63 -3.64 0.54
N SER A 62 -9.78 -2.41 0.11
CA SER A 62 -10.98 -1.93 -0.59
C SER A 62 -10.58 -0.93 -1.66
N ALA A 63 -11.12 -1.08 -2.87
CA ALA A 63 -10.86 -0.14 -3.94
C ALA A 63 -11.67 1.13 -3.76
N GLU A 64 -11.01 2.28 -3.90
CA GLU A 64 -11.69 3.58 -4.04
C GLU A 64 -11.90 3.88 -5.51
N SER A 65 -10.84 3.74 -6.31
CA SER A 65 -10.82 3.88 -7.76
C SER A 65 -9.99 2.76 -8.40
N VAL A 66 -10.01 2.68 -9.74
CA VAL A 66 -9.22 1.67 -10.46
C VAL A 66 -7.72 1.92 -10.20
N GLY A 67 -7.06 0.98 -9.54
CA GLY A 67 -5.64 1.09 -9.18
C GLY A 67 -5.39 1.71 -7.79
N GLU A 68 -6.42 2.21 -7.12
CA GLU A 68 -6.32 2.84 -5.80
C GLU A 68 -7.02 1.99 -4.74
N VAL A 69 -6.34 1.73 -3.62
CA VAL A 69 -6.89 0.93 -2.53
C VAL A 69 -6.61 1.55 -1.17
N TYR A 70 -7.60 1.43 -0.29
CA TYR A 70 -7.35 1.49 1.14
C TYR A 70 -6.88 0.13 1.65
N ILE A 71 -5.97 0.16 2.63
CA ILE A 71 -5.49 -1.02 3.36
C ILE A 71 -5.86 -0.83 4.82
N LYS A 72 -6.82 -1.62 5.31
CA LYS A 72 -7.38 -1.50 6.65
C LYS A 72 -7.02 -2.71 7.51
N SER A 73 -6.53 -2.51 8.72
CA SER A 73 -6.38 -3.59 9.71
C SER A 73 -7.75 -4.15 10.09
N THR A 74 -7.94 -5.46 9.97
CA THR A 74 -9.20 -6.08 10.40
C THR A 74 -9.36 -6.07 11.92
N GLN A 75 -8.24 -6.05 12.65
CA GLN A 75 -8.23 -6.14 14.10
C GLN A 75 -8.54 -4.80 14.78
N THR A 76 -7.95 -3.71 14.27
CA THR A 76 -8.05 -2.39 14.90
C THR A 76 -8.94 -1.42 14.12
N GLY A 77 -9.24 -1.71 12.86
CA GLY A 77 -9.95 -0.82 11.97
C GLY A 77 -9.13 0.37 11.46
N GLN A 78 -7.86 0.47 11.85
CA GLN A 78 -6.96 1.53 11.38
C GLN A 78 -6.61 1.35 9.91
N TYR A 79 -6.41 2.46 9.21
CA TYR A 79 -5.98 2.50 7.82
C TYR A 79 -4.48 2.75 7.73
N LEU A 80 -3.79 2.05 6.82
CA LEU A 80 -2.41 2.35 6.51
C LEU A 80 -2.32 3.73 5.86
N ALA A 81 -1.52 4.61 6.44
CA ALA A 81 -1.22 5.93 5.93
C ALA A 81 0.29 6.15 5.87
N MET A 82 0.69 7.14 5.07
CA MET A 82 2.05 7.67 5.00
C MET A 82 1.97 9.18 5.15
N ASP A 83 2.78 9.75 6.04
CA ASP A 83 2.82 11.19 6.22
C ASP A 83 3.73 11.89 5.20
N THR A 84 3.86 13.22 5.32
CA THR A 84 4.67 14.04 4.43
C THR A 84 6.18 13.82 4.58
N ASP A 85 6.61 13.23 5.70
CA ASP A 85 8.01 12.89 5.97
C ASP A 85 8.34 11.45 5.49
N GLY A 86 7.34 10.72 5.01
CA GLY A 86 7.48 9.36 4.48
C GLY A 86 7.36 8.27 5.55
N LEU A 87 6.91 8.60 6.76
CA LEU A 87 6.70 7.62 7.83
C LEU A 87 5.34 6.94 7.67
N LEU A 88 5.34 5.63 7.88
CA LEU A 88 4.12 4.81 7.86
C LEU A 88 3.46 4.80 9.24
N TYR A 89 2.14 4.92 9.27
CA TYR A 89 1.35 4.86 10.49
C TYR A 89 -0.06 4.31 10.25
N GLY A 90 -0.72 3.88 11.32
CA GLY A 90 -2.16 3.56 11.35
C GLY A 90 -2.99 4.80 11.68
N SER A 91 -3.97 5.12 10.84
CA SER A 91 -4.93 6.24 11.00
C SER A 91 -6.34 5.78 11.34
#